data_AF-A0AAQ2XVU4-F1
#
_entry.id   AF-A0AAQ2XVU4-F1
#
_cell.length_a   1.000
_cell.length_b   1.000
_cell.length_c   1.000
_cell.angle_alpha   90.00
_cell.angle_beta   90.00
_cell.angle_gamma   90.00
#
_symmetry.space_group_name_H-M   'P 1'
#
loop_
_entity.id
_entity.type
_entity.pdbx_description
1 polymer ?
#
loop_
_entity_poly.entity_id
_entity_poly.type
_entity_poly.pdbx_seq_one_letter_code
_entity_poly.pdbx_strand_id
1 'polypeptide(L)'
;MIFSTLQFLVTTLLAVVCARAISLSEGEIPVIALMIPALWILPQGGLAGLILLGAMTVYGVTLSMQPIALSVGVLILFPLLMVVFSRRSSLGVLLTAGLIVLTLQVGIMVTQQAGKLDGSAWLTMLQTLSVIVMWWAANHWKPSEKHSWWSLLLLLPLWLADLPYAVLVALSITGILASMEALTKIKNSMRWGKLLCWTLPTVGFAALVVSPNIDVPNPVFVVWICLLGTAWMTDYILRSSDEQAEL
;
A
#
# COMPACT_ATOMS: atom_id res chain seq x y z
N MET A 1 -20.82 14.90 -5.90
CA MET A 1 -20.65 13.44 -6.08
C MET A 1 -19.81 13.10 -7.31
N ILE A 2 -20.13 13.62 -8.50
CA ILE A 2 -19.39 13.34 -9.76
C ILE A 2 -17.88 13.61 -9.65
N PHE A 3 -17.48 14.74 -9.05
CA PHE A 3 -16.06 15.07 -8.87
C PHE A 3 -15.32 14.04 -7.99
N SER A 4 -15.91 13.65 -6.85
CA SER A 4 -15.32 12.66 -5.95
C SER A 4 -15.23 11.27 -6.59
N THR A 5 -16.25 10.86 -7.36
CA THR A 5 -16.21 9.58 -8.09
C THR A 5 -15.16 9.58 -9.18
N LEU A 6 -15.02 10.69 -9.93
CA LEU A 6 -13.99 10.83 -10.96
C LEU A 6 -12.59 10.76 -10.34
N GLN A 7 -12.38 11.48 -9.24
CA GLN A 7 -11.10 11.48 -8.53
C GLN A 7 -10.75 10.11 -7.97
N PHE A 8 -11.73 9.37 -7.44
CA PHE A 8 -11.55 7.99 -7.01
C PHE A 8 -11.16 7.06 -8.18
N LEU A 9 -11.82 7.19 -9.34
CA LEU A 9 -11.48 6.43 -10.55
C LEU A 9 -10.07 6.75 -11.04
N VAL A 10 -9.70 8.03 -11.09
CA VAL A 10 -8.34 8.46 -11.46
C VAL A 10 -7.31 7.89 -10.48
N THR A 11 -7.57 7.95 -9.18
CA THR A 11 -6.68 7.39 -8.15
C THR A 11 -6.49 5.88 -8.33
N THR A 12 -7.57 5.18 -8.66
CA THR A 12 -7.55 3.73 -8.92
C THR A 12 -6.78 3.40 -10.20
N LEU A 13 -6.97 4.18 -11.27
CA LEU A 13 -6.21 4.04 -12.51
C LEU A 13 -4.72 4.31 -12.29
N LEU A 14 -4.36 5.33 -11.51
CA LEU A 14 -2.97 5.61 -11.13
C LEU A 14 -2.36 4.44 -10.34
N ALA A 15 -3.12 3.75 -9.50
CA ALA A 15 -2.61 2.55 -8.81
C ALA A 15 -2.35 1.39 -9.78
N VAL A 16 -3.20 1.20 -10.79
CA VAL A 16 -2.94 0.23 -11.88
C VAL A 16 -1.67 0.62 -12.64
N VAL A 17 -1.57 1.88 -13.07
CA VAL A 17 -0.39 2.39 -13.80
C VAL A 17 0.87 2.23 -12.96
N CYS A 18 0.82 2.54 -11.67
CA CYS A 18 1.94 2.36 -10.75
C CYS A 18 2.37 0.89 -10.66
N ALA A 19 1.43 -0.03 -10.42
CA ALA A 19 1.74 -1.46 -10.32
C ALA A 19 2.34 -2.00 -11.63
N ARG A 20 1.79 -1.58 -12.78
CA ARG A 20 2.31 -1.95 -14.10
C ARG A 20 3.69 -1.36 -14.36
N ALA A 21 3.92 -0.09 -14.02
CA ALA A 21 5.24 0.54 -14.17
C ALA A 21 6.28 -0.13 -13.27
N ILE A 22 5.92 -0.51 -12.04
CA ILE A 22 6.80 -1.29 -11.16
C ILE A 22 7.15 -2.63 -11.82
N SER A 23 6.17 -3.34 -12.34
CA SER A 23 6.39 -4.61 -13.04
C SER A 23 7.30 -4.48 -14.26
N LEU A 24 7.05 -3.50 -15.12
CA LEU A 24 7.80 -3.32 -16.37
C LEU A 24 9.22 -2.80 -16.16
N SER A 25 9.51 -2.25 -14.98
CA SER A 25 10.86 -1.84 -14.60
C SER A 25 11.76 -3.00 -14.18
N GLU A 26 11.24 -4.23 -14.09
CA GLU A 26 11.98 -5.42 -13.65
C GLU A 26 12.71 -5.27 -12.29
N GLY A 27 12.28 -4.32 -11.45
CA GLY A 27 12.90 -4.03 -10.16
C GLY A 27 13.97 -2.93 -10.20
N GLU A 28 14.28 -2.36 -11.37
CA GLU A 28 15.20 -1.22 -11.55
C GLU A 28 14.57 0.13 -11.16
N ILE A 29 13.84 0.15 -10.05
CA ILE A 29 13.26 1.39 -9.52
C ILE A 29 14.24 1.95 -8.51
N PRO A 30 14.93 3.06 -8.83
CA PRO A 30 15.81 3.67 -7.86
C PRO A 30 14.99 4.16 -6.68
N VAL A 31 15.52 3.98 -5.47
CA VAL A 31 14.86 4.32 -4.20
C VAL A 31 14.33 5.76 -4.20
N ILE A 32 15.05 6.67 -4.87
CA ILE A 32 14.67 8.07 -4.99
C ILE A 32 13.28 8.27 -5.62
N ALA A 33 12.84 7.38 -6.52
CA ALA A 33 11.51 7.43 -7.12
C ALA A 33 10.39 7.27 -6.09
N LEU A 34 10.62 6.44 -5.06
CA LEU A 34 9.69 6.22 -3.95
C LEU A 34 9.85 7.28 -2.85
N MET A 35 11.01 7.94 -2.77
CA MET A 35 11.23 9.06 -1.86
C MET A 35 10.54 10.35 -2.32
N ILE A 36 10.41 10.60 -3.64
CA ILE A 36 9.79 11.83 -4.18
C ILE A 36 8.39 12.08 -3.58
N PRO A 37 7.45 11.11 -3.60
CA PRO A 37 6.13 11.31 -2.98
C PRO A 37 6.21 11.57 -1.47
N ALA A 38 7.12 10.90 -0.76
CA ALA A 38 7.33 11.11 0.67
C ALA A 38 7.87 12.52 0.97
N LEU A 39 8.83 13.00 0.17
CA LEU A 39 9.41 14.35 0.26
C LEU A 39 8.39 15.43 -0.09
N TRP A 40 7.47 15.14 -1.01
CA TRP A 40 6.38 16.05 -1.37
C TRP A 40 5.44 16.32 -0.18
N ILE A 41 5.18 15.29 0.63
CA ILE A 41 4.35 15.32 1.86
C ILE A 41 5.12 15.79 3.09
N LEU A 42 6.45 15.63 3.12
CA LEU A 42 7.29 15.88 4.29
C LEU A 42 7.03 17.19 5.05
N PRO A 43 6.77 18.35 4.38
CA PRO A 43 6.48 19.61 5.08
C PRO A 43 5.24 19.57 5.98
N GLN A 44 4.40 18.55 5.85
CA GLN A 44 3.08 18.44 6.48
C GLN A 44 3.07 17.51 7.71
N GLY A 45 3.96 16.53 7.77
CA GLY A 45 3.79 15.35 8.62
C GLY A 45 4.49 15.39 9.98
N GLY A 46 5.35 16.37 10.27
CA GLY A 46 6.18 16.37 11.47
C GLY A 46 6.90 15.02 11.66
N LEU A 47 6.80 14.43 12.86
CA LEU A 47 7.37 13.11 13.17
C LEU A 47 6.75 11.99 12.30
N ALA A 48 5.44 12.02 12.05
CA ALA A 48 4.76 11.01 11.22
C ALA A 48 5.22 11.07 9.75
N GLY A 49 5.51 12.26 9.22
CA GLY A 49 6.06 12.45 7.88
C GLY A 49 7.48 11.89 7.75
N LEU A 50 8.32 12.10 8.77
CA LEU A 50 9.67 11.52 8.83
C LEU A 50 9.63 9.99 8.94
N ILE A 51 8.72 9.46 9.75
CA ILE A 51 8.51 8.00 9.89
C ILE A 51 8.02 7.41 8.57
N LEU A 52 7.08 8.06 7.88
CA LEU A 52 6.60 7.64 6.56
C LEU A 52 7.75 7.63 5.54
N LEU A 53 8.56 8.67 5.50
CA LEU A 53 9.72 8.74 4.61
C LEU A 53 10.72 7.61 4.90
N GLY A 54 11.03 7.35 6.16
CA GLY A 54 11.88 6.23 6.56
C GLY A 54 11.30 4.89 6.10
N ALA A 55 10.02 4.64 6.36
CA ALA A 55 9.36 3.39 5.99
C ALA A 55 9.26 3.19 4.46
N MET A 56 8.94 4.24 3.71
CA MET A 56 8.94 4.20 2.24
C MET A 56 10.34 3.99 1.66
N THR A 57 11.38 4.52 2.31
CA THR A 57 12.78 4.30 1.90
C THR A 57 13.18 2.85 2.13
N VAL A 58 12.89 2.29 3.31
CA VAL A 58 13.16 0.87 3.60
C VAL A 58 12.38 -0.04 2.65
N TYR A 59 11.09 0.24 2.45
CA TYR A 59 10.28 -0.51 1.49
C TYR A 59 10.82 -0.38 0.06
N GLY A 60 11.28 0.81 -0.35
CA GLY A 60 11.84 1.03 -1.67
C GLY A 60 13.18 0.35 -1.92
N VAL A 61 14.07 0.32 -0.93
CA VAL A 61 15.33 -0.44 -1.01
C VAL A 61 15.06 -1.93 -1.13
N THR A 62 14.09 -2.45 -0.35
CA THR A 62 13.76 -3.88 -0.39
C THR A 62 12.98 -4.27 -1.65
N LEU A 63 12.30 -3.34 -2.31
CA LEU A 63 11.53 -3.59 -3.53
C LEU A 63 12.37 -4.15 -4.67
N SER A 64 13.61 -3.69 -4.85
CA SER A 64 14.53 -4.20 -5.89
C SER A 64 15.19 -5.53 -5.52
N MET A 65 15.09 -5.95 -4.25
CA MET A 65 15.72 -7.16 -3.72
C MET A 65 14.73 -8.32 -3.50
N GLN A 66 13.45 -8.11 -3.83
CA GLN A 66 12.35 -9.01 -3.54
C GLN A 66 11.48 -9.16 -4.81
N PRO A 67 10.90 -10.34 -5.10
CA PRO A 67 9.95 -10.47 -6.20
C PRO A 67 8.80 -9.45 -6.09
N ILE A 68 8.45 -8.82 -7.20
CA ILE A 68 7.46 -7.73 -7.26
C ILE A 68 6.10 -8.20 -6.76
N ALA A 69 5.68 -9.42 -7.11
CA ALA A 69 4.44 -10.03 -6.64
C ALA A 69 4.40 -10.13 -5.11
N LEU A 70 5.51 -10.50 -4.46
CA LEU A 70 5.60 -10.53 -3.00
C LEU A 70 5.48 -9.12 -2.42
N SER A 71 6.29 -8.18 -2.90
CA SER A 71 6.33 -6.81 -2.40
C SER A 71 4.95 -6.14 -2.48
N VAL A 72 4.34 -6.13 -3.67
CA VAL A 72 3.01 -5.55 -3.89
C VAL A 72 1.92 -6.33 -3.14
N GLY A 73 2.07 -7.65 -3.01
CA GLY A 73 1.16 -8.49 -2.25
C GLY A 73 1.09 -8.13 -0.76
N VAL A 74 2.21 -7.78 -0.13
CA VAL A 74 2.27 -7.38 1.29
C VAL A 74 1.45 -6.11 1.57
N LEU A 75 1.22 -5.25 0.58
CA LEU A 75 0.38 -4.05 0.74
C LEU A 75 -1.06 -4.37 1.14
N ILE A 76 -1.55 -5.61 0.94
CA ILE A 76 -2.87 -6.05 1.40
C ILE A 76 -3.04 -5.97 2.93
N LEU A 77 -1.94 -5.83 3.67
CA LEU A 77 -2.00 -5.57 5.11
C LEU A 77 -2.62 -4.21 5.44
N PHE A 78 -2.56 -3.21 4.54
CA PHE A 78 -3.20 -1.90 4.77
C PHE A 78 -4.69 -2.01 5.12
N PRO A 79 -5.56 -2.61 4.28
CA PRO A 79 -6.97 -2.75 4.61
C PRO A 79 -7.20 -3.61 5.85
N LEU A 80 -6.41 -4.67 6.05
CA LEU A 80 -6.54 -5.52 7.22
C LEU A 80 -6.27 -4.75 8.52
N LEU A 81 -5.17 -3.98 8.57
CA LEU A 81 -4.83 -3.14 9.72
C LEU A 81 -5.90 -2.06 9.96
N MET A 82 -6.47 -1.47 8.90
CA MET A 82 -7.58 -0.52 9.01
C MET A 82 -8.83 -1.11 9.68
N VAL A 83 -9.12 -2.39 9.44
CA VAL A 83 -10.27 -3.09 10.03
C VAL A 83 -9.96 -3.49 11.48
N VAL A 84 -8.82 -4.13 11.69
CA VAL A 84 -8.43 -4.73 12.97
C VAL A 84 -8.14 -3.66 14.04
N PHE A 85 -7.68 -2.48 13.66
CA PHE A 85 -7.49 -1.34 14.58
C PHE A 85 -8.64 -0.33 14.53
N SER A 86 -9.78 -0.70 13.95
CA SER A 86 -10.96 0.15 13.97
C SER A 86 -11.57 0.24 15.38
N ARG A 87 -12.32 1.31 15.65
CA ARG A 87 -13.00 1.54 16.95
C ARG A 87 -13.95 0.40 17.36
N ARG A 88 -14.43 -0.37 16.39
CA ARG A 88 -15.36 -1.51 16.57
C ARG A 88 -14.64 -2.81 16.93
N SER A 89 -13.33 -2.85 16.74
CA SER A 89 -12.54 -4.05 16.93
C SER A 89 -12.48 -4.46 18.40
N SER A 90 -12.39 -5.77 18.62
CA SER A 90 -12.20 -6.36 19.94
C SER A 90 -10.84 -7.04 20.03
N LEU A 91 -10.38 -7.31 21.24
CA LEU A 91 -9.12 -8.02 21.47
C LEU A 91 -9.12 -9.41 20.81
N GLY A 92 -10.28 -10.09 20.76
CA GLY A 92 -10.42 -11.37 20.05
C GLY A 92 -10.19 -11.25 18.55
N VAL A 93 -10.72 -10.20 17.91
CA VAL A 93 -10.48 -9.91 16.49
C VAL A 93 -9.00 -9.60 16.23
N LEU A 94 -8.38 -8.81 17.10
CA LEU A 94 -6.95 -8.48 17.00
C LEU A 94 -6.07 -9.74 17.08
N LEU A 95 -6.31 -10.61 18.06
CA LEU A 95 -5.53 -11.83 18.23
C LEU A 95 -5.74 -12.82 17.08
N THR A 96 -6.98 -13.03 16.64
CA THR A 96 -7.29 -13.98 15.57
C THR A 96 -6.73 -13.52 14.23
N ALA A 97 -6.98 -12.27 13.83
CA ALA A 97 -6.41 -11.71 12.61
C ALA A 97 -4.87 -11.64 12.66
N GLY A 98 -4.31 -11.28 13.82
CA GLY A 98 -2.86 -11.29 14.04
C GLY A 98 -2.25 -12.68 13.87
N LEU A 99 -2.88 -13.72 14.40
CA LEU A 99 -2.41 -15.10 14.27
C LEU A 99 -2.52 -15.60 12.82
N ILE A 100 -3.57 -15.22 12.08
CA ILE A 100 -3.70 -15.51 10.65
C ILE A 100 -2.55 -14.85 9.87
N VAL A 101 -2.30 -13.55 10.08
CA VAL A 101 -1.21 -12.83 9.41
C VAL A 101 0.13 -13.47 9.71
N LEU A 102 0.43 -13.73 10.98
CA LEU A 102 1.68 -14.35 11.40
C LEU A 102 1.87 -15.72 10.73
N THR A 103 0.84 -16.57 10.74
CA THR A 103 0.91 -17.91 10.16
C THR A 103 1.16 -17.84 8.65
N LEU A 104 0.46 -16.96 7.93
CA LEU A 104 0.62 -16.81 6.48
C LEU A 104 1.99 -16.21 6.12
N GLN A 105 2.47 -15.20 6.87
CA GLN A 105 3.79 -14.60 6.64
C GLN A 105 4.92 -15.58 6.95
N VAL A 106 4.83 -16.33 8.05
CA VAL A 106 5.78 -17.41 8.35
C VAL A 106 5.75 -18.49 7.26
N GLY A 107 4.56 -18.85 6.76
CA GLY A 107 4.41 -19.78 5.64
C GLY A 107 5.18 -19.34 4.38
N ILE A 108 5.08 -18.06 4.01
CA ILE A 108 5.88 -17.47 2.92
C ILE A 108 7.37 -17.57 3.23
N MET A 109 7.80 -17.11 4.41
CA MET A 109 9.21 -17.09 4.80
C MET A 109 9.84 -18.50 4.82
N VAL A 110 9.14 -19.50 5.34
CA VAL A 110 9.59 -20.90 5.33
C VAL A 110 9.70 -21.43 3.89
N THR A 111 8.75 -21.08 3.03
CA THR A 111 8.78 -21.47 1.61
C THR A 111 9.97 -20.83 0.88
N GLN A 112 10.32 -19.58 1.21
CA GLN A 112 11.51 -18.89 0.70
C GLN A 112 12.80 -19.54 1.21
N GLN A 113 12.88 -19.86 2.51
CA GLN A 113 14.05 -20.55 3.08
C GLN A 113 14.24 -21.94 2.50
N ALA A 114 13.16 -22.63 2.14
CA ALA A 114 13.20 -23.92 1.47
C ALA A 114 13.58 -23.84 -0.02
N GLY A 115 13.83 -22.64 -0.57
CA GLY A 115 14.14 -22.43 -1.98
C GLY A 115 12.99 -22.72 -2.94
N LYS A 116 11.75 -22.77 -2.43
CA LYS A 116 10.52 -23.04 -3.22
C LYS A 116 9.81 -21.77 -3.68
N LEU A 117 10.27 -20.62 -3.22
CA LEU A 117 9.74 -19.30 -3.56
C LEU A 117 10.89 -18.29 -3.57
N ASP A 118 10.95 -17.46 -4.60
CA ASP A 118 12.01 -16.47 -4.73
C ASP A 118 11.95 -15.37 -3.65
N GLY A 119 13.08 -14.69 -3.48
CA GLY A 119 13.26 -13.64 -2.47
C GLY A 119 13.80 -14.16 -1.14
N SER A 120 13.87 -13.27 -0.16
CA SER A 120 14.45 -13.56 1.15
C SER A 120 13.42 -13.41 2.25
N ALA A 121 13.38 -14.38 3.16
CA ALA A 121 12.53 -14.34 4.35
C ALA A 121 12.77 -13.08 5.21
N TRP A 122 14.02 -12.65 5.34
CA TRP A 122 14.36 -11.45 6.10
C TRP A 122 13.84 -10.17 5.43
N LEU A 123 13.90 -10.11 4.10
CA LEU A 123 13.37 -8.99 3.34
C LEU A 123 11.83 -8.95 3.38
N THR A 124 11.15 -10.10 3.34
CA THR A 124 9.70 -10.21 3.58
C THR A 124 9.32 -9.65 4.96
N MET A 125 10.11 -9.95 5.99
CA MET A 125 9.89 -9.44 7.34
C MET A 125 10.04 -7.91 7.39
N LEU A 126 11.12 -7.38 6.79
CA LEU A 126 11.36 -5.94 6.71
C LEU A 126 10.26 -5.21 5.93
N GLN A 127 9.78 -5.75 4.80
CA GLN A 127 8.67 -5.18 4.05
C GLN A 127 7.37 -5.20 4.84
N THR A 128 7.08 -6.30 5.54
CA THR A 128 5.91 -6.41 6.41
C THR A 128 5.91 -5.34 7.50
N LEU A 129 7.05 -5.17 8.19
CA LEU A 129 7.22 -4.12 9.19
C LEU A 129 7.09 -2.72 8.58
N SER A 130 7.69 -2.50 7.41
CA SER A 130 7.61 -1.22 6.69
C SER A 130 6.16 -0.88 6.36
N VAL A 131 5.37 -1.84 5.90
CA VAL A 131 3.93 -1.65 5.59
C VAL A 131 3.12 -1.32 6.84
N ILE A 132 3.39 -1.98 7.97
CA ILE A 132 2.74 -1.65 9.26
C ILE A 132 3.07 -0.21 9.69
N VAL A 133 4.34 0.21 9.55
CA VAL A 133 4.77 1.57 9.90
C VAL A 133 4.19 2.60 8.93
N MET A 134 4.15 2.30 7.62
CA MET A 134 3.51 3.17 6.62
C MET A 134 2.02 3.35 6.92
N TRP A 135 1.31 2.27 7.28
CA TRP A 135 -0.09 2.34 7.71
C TRP A 135 -0.27 3.21 8.94
N TRP A 136 0.59 3.02 9.96
CA TRP A 136 0.53 3.82 11.18
C TRP A 136 0.74 5.31 10.88
N ALA A 137 1.73 5.65 10.05
CA ALA A 137 2.02 7.02 9.67
C ALA A 137 0.86 7.64 8.86
N ALA A 138 0.27 6.89 7.93
CA ALA A 138 -0.88 7.33 7.15
C ALA A 138 -2.11 7.63 8.03
N ASN A 139 -2.34 6.85 9.09
CA ASN A 139 -3.47 7.05 10.00
C ASN A 139 -3.28 8.24 10.97
N HIS A 140 -2.02 8.65 11.23
CA HIS A 140 -1.69 9.79 12.09
C HIS A 140 -1.38 11.07 11.30
N TRP A 141 -1.47 11.02 9.97
CA TRP A 141 -1.23 12.17 9.12
C TRP A 141 -2.41 13.14 9.13
N LYS A 142 -2.11 14.44 9.30
CA LYS A 142 -3.07 15.54 9.21
C LYS A 142 -3.02 16.19 7.82
N PRO A 143 -4.16 16.34 7.11
CA PRO A 143 -4.22 17.05 5.83
C PRO A 143 -3.76 18.51 5.96
N SER A 144 -3.04 19.05 4.97
CA SER A 144 -2.49 20.42 5.04
C SER A 144 -2.20 20.98 3.65
N GLU A 145 -2.45 22.27 3.43
CA GLU A 145 -2.27 22.97 2.14
C GLU A 145 -0.80 23.20 1.72
N LYS A 146 0.19 22.81 2.54
CA LYS A 146 1.62 23.09 2.27
C LYS A 146 2.31 21.89 1.62
N HIS A 147 2.77 22.03 0.37
CA HIS A 147 3.46 20.97 -0.36
C HIS A 147 4.87 21.38 -0.76
N SER A 148 5.84 20.45 -0.73
CA SER A 148 7.19 20.70 -1.25
C SER A 148 7.24 20.42 -2.76
N TRP A 149 6.78 21.38 -3.56
CA TRP A 149 6.82 21.28 -5.02
C TRP A 149 8.25 21.11 -5.57
N TRP A 150 9.27 21.51 -4.81
CA TRP A 150 10.67 21.31 -5.18
C TRP A 150 11.04 19.82 -5.31
N SER A 151 10.37 18.92 -4.57
CA SER A 151 10.60 17.47 -4.70
C SER A 151 10.35 16.93 -6.10
N LEU A 152 9.45 17.55 -6.88
CA LEU A 152 9.18 17.14 -8.26
C LEU A 152 10.32 17.48 -9.22
N LEU A 153 11.20 18.42 -8.89
CA LEU A 153 12.40 18.68 -9.70
C LEU A 153 13.33 17.47 -9.72
N LEU A 154 13.28 16.60 -8.71
CA LEU A 154 14.04 15.36 -8.70
C LEU A 154 13.60 14.40 -9.82
N LEU A 155 12.43 14.58 -10.44
CA LEU A 155 12.03 13.80 -11.63
C LEU A 155 12.94 14.08 -12.84
N LEU A 156 13.53 15.28 -12.94
CA LEU A 156 14.40 15.64 -14.06
C LEU A 156 15.65 14.75 -14.14
N PRO A 157 16.42 14.56 -13.04
CA PRO A 157 17.50 13.57 -13.01
C PRO A 157 17.08 12.16 -13.42
N LEU A 158 15.93 11.66 -12.96
CA LEU A 158 15.47 10.31 -13.34
C LEU A 158 15.14 10.22 -14.84
N TRP A 159 14.54 11.26 -15.39
CA TRP A 159 14.25 11.34 -16.82
C TRP A 159 15.53 11.41 -17.65
N LEU A 160 16.50 12.22 -17.22
CA LEU A 160 17.81 12.34 -17.89
C LEU A 160 18.64 11.05 -17.77
N ALA A 161 18.41 10.25 -16.71
CA ALA A 161 19.02 8.94 -16.52
C ALA A 161 18.32 7.81 -17.31
N ASP A 162 17.37 8.14 -18.19
CA ASP A 162 16.60 7.19 -18.99
C ASP A 162 15.81 6.15 -18.16
N LEU A 163 15.23 6.61 -17.04
CA LEU A 163 14.40 5.79 -16.14
C LEU A 163 12.92 6.21 -16.18
N PRO A 164 12.21 6.04 -17.33
CA PRO A 164 10.85 6.53 -17.51
C PRO A 164 9.84 5.83 -16.59
N TYR A 165 10.02 4.53 -16.30
CA TYR A 165 9.14 3.81 -15.37
C TYR A 165 9.26 4.34 -13.95
N ALA A 166 10.46 4.72 -13.51
CA ALA A 166 10.66 5.30 -12.19
C ALA A 166 9.99 6.67 -12.06
N VAL A 167 10.04 7.50 -13.13
CA VAL A 167 9.31 8.76 -13.21
C VAL A 167 7.79 8.52 -13.15
N LEU A 168 7.28 7.54 -13.90
CA LEU A 168 5.86 7.18 -13.87
C LEU A 168 5.41 6.70 -12.49
N VAL A 169 6.21 5.90 -11.79
CA VAL A 169 5.92 5.44 -10.41
C VAL A 169 5.87 6.62 -9.46
N ALA A 170 6.87 7.50 -9.47
CA ALA A 170 6.92 8.68 -8.61
C ALA A 170 5.71 9.61 -8.85
N LEU A 171 5.36 9.87 -10.10
CA LEU A 171 4.19 10.67 -10.47
C LEU A 171 2.88 9.99 -10.08
N SER A 172 2.76 8.67 -10.28
CA SER A 172 1.56 7.92 -9.94
C SER A 172 1.30 7.95 -8.43
N ILE A 173 2.32 7.69 -7.62
CA ILE A 173 2.19 7.72 -6.15
C ILE A 173 1.90 9.15 -5.67
N THR A 174 2.60 10.16 -6.20
CA THR A 174 2.32 11.56 -5.84
C THR A 174 0.90 11.97 -6.23
N GLY A 175 0.43 11.58 -7.42
CA GLY A 175 -0.93 11.82 -7.88
C GLY A 175 -1.99 11.09 -7.05
N ILE A 176 -1.69 9.86 -6.58
CA ILE A 176 -2.55 9.13 -5.65
C ILE A 176 -2.67 9.91 -4.34
N LEU A 177 -1.55 10.37 -3.77
CA LEU A 177 -1.54 11.10 -2.50
C LEU A 177 -2.27 12.45 -2.60
N ALA A 178 -2.01 13.21 -3.67
CA ALA A 178 -2.72 14.46 -3.94
C ALA A 178 -4.24 14.22 -4.11
N SER A 179 -4.61 13.14 -4.81
CA SER A 179 -6.01 12.78 -5.01
C SER A 179 -6.68 12.32 -3.72
N MET A 180 -5.98 11.54 -2.89
CA MET A 180 -6.43 11.14 -1.56
C MET A 180 -6.67 12.36 -0.67
N GLU A 181 -5.74 13.29 -0.62
CA GLU A 181 -5.86 14.49 0.21
C GLU A 181 -7.09 15.32 -0.20
N ALA A 182 -7.23 15.61 -1.50
CA ALA A 182 -8.38 16.37 -1.97
C ALA A 182 -9.71 15.62 -1.76
N LEU A 183 -9.74 14.29 -1.83
CA LEU A 183 -10.94 13.49 -1.48
C LEU A 183 -11.26 13.54 0.03
N THR A 184 -10.25 13.56 0.89
CA THR A 184 -10.45 13.64 2.36
C THR A 184 -10.91 15.02 2.82
N LYS A 185 -10.59 16.09 2.10
CA LYS A 185 -11.06 17.46 2.37
C LYS A 185 -12.53 17.67 2.04
N ILE A 186 -13.10 16.85 1.14
CA ILE A 186 -14.51 16.96 0.76
C ILE A 186 -15.38 16.46 1.93
N LYS A 187 -16.12 17.40 2.56
CA LYS A 187 -17.06 17.19 3.69
C LYS A 187 -18.28 16.28 3.40
N ASN A 188 -18.21 15.40 2.39
CA ASN A 188 -19.32 14.50 2.06
C ASN A 188 -19.41 13.32 3.04
N SER A 189 -20.60 12.74 3.16
CA SER A 189 -20.93 11.61 4.05
C SER A 189 -20.12 10.32 3.80
N MET A 190 -19.50 10.19 2.63
CA MET A 190 -18.79 8.98 2.21
C MET A 190 -17.33 9.00 2.68
N ARG A 191 -16.90 7.95 3.38
CA ARG A 191 -15.54 7.80 3.94
C ARG A 191 -14.51 7.43 2.85
N TRP A 192 -14.26 8.34 1.90
CA TRP A 192 -13.37 8.12 0.74
C TRP A 192 -11.97 7.62 1.10
N GLY A 193 -11.37 8.15 2.17
CA GLY A 193 -10.05 7.69 2.63
C GLY A 193 -10.03 6.20 3.02
N LYS A 194 -11.11 5.71 3.66
CA LYS A 194 -11.24 4.27 3.96
C LYS A 194 -11.37 3.46 2.67
N LEU A 195 -12.23 3.89 1.74
CA LEU A 195 -12.41 3.20 0.47
C LEU A 195 -11.09 3.09 -0.31
N LEU A 196 -10.29 4.16 -0.37
CA LEU A 196 -8.99 4.15 -1.05
C LEU A 196 -7.98 3.22 -0.37
N CYS A 197 -7.94 3.16 0.96
CA CYS A 197 -7.07 2.20 1.67
C CYS A 197 -7.42 0.74 1.34
N TRP A 198 -8.66 0.46 0.98
CA TRP A 198 -9.09 -0.86 0.50
C TRP A 198 -8.76 -1.08 -0.97
N THR A 199 -9.06 -0.10 -1.82
CA THR A 199 -9.02 -0.30 -3.27
C THR A 199 -7.62 -0.23 -3.84
N LEU A 200 -6.73 0.61 -3.31
CA LEU A 200 -5.40 0.78 -3.89
C LEU A 200 -4.54 -0.48 -3.78
N PRO A 201 -4.42 -1.15 -2.60
CA PRO A 201 -3.63 -2.38 -2.51
C PRO A 201 -4.28 -3.55 -3.25
N THR A 202 -5.62 -3.59 -3.32
CA THR A 202 -6.33 -4.70 -3.97
C THR A 202 -6.24 -4.61 -5.49
N VAL A 203 -6.54 -3.44 -6.06
CA VAL A 203 -6.47 -3.21 -7.50
C VAL A 203 -5.01 -3.24 -7.98
N GLY A 204 -4.07 -2.71 -7.19
CA GLY A 204 -2.64 -2.77 -7.52
C GLY A 204 -2.14 -4.19 -7.69
N PHE A 205 -2.46 -5.10 -6.76
CA PHE A 205 -2.07 -6.51 -6.89
C PHE A 205 -2.87 -7.23 -7.99
N ALA A 206 -4.17 -6.98 -8.11
CA ALA A 206 -5.00 -7.58 -9.17
C ALA A 206 -4.48 -7.22 -10.58
N ALA A 207 -3.97 -6.00 -10.78
CA ALA A 207 -3.34 -5.58 -12.03
C ALA A 207 -2.07 -6.39 -12.36
N LEU A 208 -1.35 -6.90 -11.36
CA LEU A 208 -0.24 -7.81 -11.56
C LEU A 208 -0.71 -9.21 -11.94
N VAL A 209 -1.75 -9.73 -11.28
CA VAL A 209 -2.29 -11.08 -11.54
C VAL A 209 -2.83 -11.23 -12.96
N VAL A 210 -3.46 -10.18 -13.50
CA VAL A 210 -4.03 -10.19 -14.87
C VAL A 210 -2.96 -9.86 -15.93
N SER A 211 -1.74 -9.50 -15.52
CA SER A 211 -0.66 -9.20 -16.46
C SER A 211 -0.10 -10.47 -17.09
N PRO A 212 -0.02 -10.57 -18.42
CA PRO A 212 0.56 -11.74 -19.08
C PRO A 212 2.09 -11.86 -18.88
N ASN A 213 2.76 -10.78 -18.48
CA ASN A 213 4.22 -10.74 -18.34
C ASN A 213 4.71 -11.09 -16.92
N ILE A 214 3.81 -11.45 -16.00
CA ILE A 214 4.16 -11.71 -14.60
C ILE A 214 3.54 -13.03 -14.17
N ASP A 215 4.40 -13.98 -13.83
CA ASP A 215 3.95 -15.19 -13.14
C ASP A 215 3.88 -14.90 -11.64
N VAL A 216 2.66 -14.74 -11.13
CA VAL A 216 2.42 -14.61 -9.70
C VAL A 216 2.49 -16.00 -9.06
N PRO A 217 3.43 -16.26 -8.13
CA PRO A 217 3.55 -17.59 -7.53
C PRO A 217 2.29 -17.94 -6.73
N ASN A 218 1.79 -19.18 -6.89
CA ASN A 218 0.59 -19.67 -6.21
C ASN A 218 0.57 -19.40 -4.69
N PRO A 219 1.67 -19.61 -3.93
CA PRO A 219 1.68 -19.31 -2.49
C PRO A 219 1.38 -17.83 -2.19
N VAL A 220 1.89 -16.92 -3.02
CA VAL A 220 1.69 -15.46 -2.86
C VAL A 220 0.25 -15.09 -3.13
N PHE A 221 -0.33 -15.62 -4.20
CA PHE A 221 -1.73 -15.39 -4.55
C PHE A 221 -2.68 -15.91 -3.46
N VAL A 222 -2.43 -17.12 -2.94
CA VAL A 222 -3.23 -17.73 -1.85
C VAL A 222 -3.14 -16.89 -0.57
N VAL A 223 -1.95 -16.47 -0.18
CA VAL A 223 -1.79 -15.62 1.01
C VAL A 223 -2.53 -14.29 0.83
N TRP A 224 -2.39 -13.66 -0.33
CA TRP A 224 -3.05 -12.40 -0.63
C TRP A 224 -4.58 -12.51 -0.56
N ILE A 225 -5.19 -13.52 -1.19
CA ILE A 225 -6.65 -13.68 -1.18
C ILE A 225 -7.16 -14.07 0.22
N CYS A 226 -6.40 -14.86 0.98
CA CYS A 226 -6.72 -15.19 2.37
C CYS A 226 -6.71 -13.94 3.27
N LEU A 227 -5.71 -13.07 3.12
CA LEU A 227 -5.64 -11.80 3.88
C LEU A 227 -6.76 -10.85 3.49
N LEU A 228 -7.06 -10.74 2.19
CA LEU A 228 -8.20 -9.95 1.70
C LEU A 228 -9.53 -10.48 2.25
N GLY A 229 -9.76 -11.80 2.17
CA GLY A 229 -10.94 -12.45 2.72
C GLY A 229 -11.07 -12.26 4.23
N THR A 230 -9.96 -12.35 4.96
CA THR A 230 -9.92 -12.09 6.40
C THR A 230 -10.33 -10.65 6.70
N ALA A 231 -9.79 -9.67 5.97
CA ALA A 231 -10.16 -8.27 6.14
C ALA A 231 -11.65 -8.06 5.86
N TRP A 232 -12.18 -8.62 4.76
CA TRP A 232 -13.59 -8.50 4.36
C TRP A 232 -14.53 -9.12 5.39
N MET A 233 -14.30 -10.37 5.78
CA MET A 233 -15.13 -11.06 6.75
C MET A 233 -15.10 -10.37 8.11
N THR A 234 -13.93 -9.89 8.53
CA THR A 234 -13.81 -9.15 9.80
C THR A 234 -14.60 -7.84 9.75
N ASP A 235 -14.51 -7.06 8.66
CA ASP A 235 -15.29 -5.80 8.53
C ASP A 235 -16.80 -6.08 8.52
N TYR A 236 -17.23 -7.15 7.84
CA TYR A 236 -18.62 -7.58 7.81
C TYR A 236 -19.13 -7.97 9.21
N ILE A 237 -18.40 -8.84 9.92
CA ILE A 237 -18.78 -9.29 11.27
C ILE A 237 -18.87 -8.10 12.22
N LEU A 238 -17.86 -7.22 12.23
CA LEU A 238 -17.84 -6.02 13.08
C LEU A 238 -18.99 -5.05 12.78
N ARG A 239 -19.45 -4.97 11.53
CA ARG A 239 -20.63 -4.16 11.18
C ARG A 239 -21.92 -4.80 11.65
N SER A 240 -22.06 -6.11 11.44
CA SER A 240 -23.25 -6.85 11.85
C SER A 240 -23.45 -6.88 13.36
N SER A 241 -22.37 -6.94 14.15
CA SER A 241 -22.45 -6.90 15.61
C SER A 241 -22.88 -5.53 16.14
N ASP A 242 -22.42 -4.45 15.49
CA ASP A 242 -22.85 -3.09 15.84
C ASP A 242 -24.35 -2.90 15.56
N GLU A 243 -24.83 -3.34 14.40
CA GLU A 243 -26.26 -3.27 14.05
C GLU A 243 -27.14 -4.07 15.02
N GLN A 244 -26.66 -5.22 15.51
CA GLN A 244 -27.37 -6.01 16.52
C GLN A 244 -27.36 -5.39 17.92
N ALA A 245 -26.33 -4.61 18.27
CA ALA A 245 -26.25 -3.93 19.56
C ALA A 245 -27.11 -2.65 19.63
N GLU A 246 -27.51 -2.11 18.47
CA GLU A 246 -28.38 -0.94 18.35
C GLU A 246 -29.89 -1.30 18.27
N LEU A 247 -30.24 -2.60 18.24
CA LEU A 247 -31.61 -3.14 18.26
C LEU A 247 -32.02 -3.63 19.66
#